data_AF-A0A2D0IQY2-F1
#
_entry.id   AF-A0A2D0IQY2-F1
#
_cell.length_a   1.000
_cell.length_b   1.000
_cell.length_c   1.000
_cell.angle_alpha   90.00
_cell.angle_beta   90.00
_cell.angle_gamma   90.00
#
_symmetry.space_group_name_H-M   'P 1'
#
loop_
_entity.id
_entity.type
_entity.pdbx_description
1 polymer ?
#
loop_
_entity_poly.entity_id
_entity_poly.type
_entity_poly.pdbx_seq_one_letter_code
_entity_poly.pdbx_strand_id
1 'polypeptide(L)'
;MKKLVKPINSFKKVVDALLPYSELITADLSTQGKVIKIESEFAKFFLLEQGYINMRRINDNLIIATLFSPYIIGLSFYSGAETYYSIELGESCKLYQIPRVNALNAIKKYDLYREWMRIISYKISFLYARDISLFRHCNREVVCSLLSRLMTLPTEFRENITAIKYIEQRCTLSRSCIQRVLLSLKKEGCIEIIDGYLTKVLVLPIESYY
;
A
#
# COMPACT_ATOMS: atom_id res chain seq x y z
N MET A 1 12.47 13.69 9.14
CA MET A 1 13.03 12.78 8.10
C MET A 1 12.50 13.20 6.72
N LYS A 2 13.21 12.93 5.62
CA LYS A 2 12.70 13.22 4.26
C LYS A 2 11.55 12.28 3.91
N LYS A 3 10.50 12.81 3.28
CA LYS A 3 9.35 12.02 2.80
C LYS A 3 9.81 11.07 1.70
N LEU A 4 9.44 9.80 1.80
CA LEU A 4 9.75 8.81 0.77
C LEU A 4 8.93 9.10 -0.50
N VAL A 5 9.61 9.18 -1.65
CA VAL A 5 8.97 9.45 -2.94
C VAL A 5 9.02 8.19 -3.81
N LYS A 6 7.86 7.77 -4.29
CA LYS A 6 7.73 6.63 -5.21
C LYS A 6 8.48 6.92 -6.51
N PRO A 7 9.41 6.05 -6.97
CA PRO A 7 10.12 6.23 -8.23
C PRO A 7 9.23 5.89 -9.43
N ILE A 8 8.23 6.74 -9.69
CA ILE A 8 7.14 6.49 -10.65
C ILE A 8 7.63 6.09 -12.04
N ASN A 9 8.68 6.73 -12.54
CA ASN A 9 9.27 6.44 -13.85
C ASN A 9 9.88 5.03 -13.90
N SER A 10 10.49 4.56 -12.81
CA SER A 10 11.04 3.21 -12.74
C SER A 10 9.92 2.17 -12.74
N PHE A 11 8.87 2.40 -11.94
CA PHE A 11 7.68 1.54 -11.95
C PHE A 11 7.03 1.47 -13.32
N LYS A 12 6.79 2.63 -13.96
CA LYS A 12 6.16 2.70 -15.28
C LYS A 12 6.96 1.93 -16.33
N LYS A 13 8.25 2.23 -16.48
CA LYS A 13 9.14 1.53 -17.43
C LYS A 13 9.10 0.01 -17.27
N VAL A 14 9.18 -0.46 -16.04
CA VAL A 14 9.16 -1.90 -15.78
C VAL A 14 7.79 -2.50 -16.05
N VAL A 15 6.70 -1.88 -15.58
CA VAL A 15 5.35 -2.38 -15.85
C VAL A 15 5.11 -2.45 -17.37
N ASP A 16 5.39 -1.38 -18.11
CA ASP A 16 5.22 -1.31 -19.57
C ASP A 16 6.02 -2.41 -20.30
N ALA A 17 7.24 -2.71 -19.84
CA ALA A 17 8.07 -3.76 -20.44
C ALA A 17 7.61 -5.18 -20.11
N LEU A 18 6.94 -5.38 -18.98
CA LEU A 18 6.46 -6.69 -18.52
C LEU A 18 5.04 -7.01 -18.99
N LEU A 19 4.20 -5.99 -19.23
CA LEU A 19 2.79 -6.15 -19.61
C LEU A 19 2.57 -7.08 -20.83
N PRO A 20 3.35 -7.01 -21.93
CA PRO A 20 3.17 -7.89 -23.09
C PRO A 20 3.39 -9.39 -22.81
N TYR A 21 4.03 -9.73 -21.69
CA TYR A 21 4.32 -11.11 -21.28
C TYR A 21 3.45 -11.56 -20.10
N SER A 22 2.39 -10.82 -19.80
CA SER A 22 1.53 -11.00 -18.62
C SER A 22 0.08 -11.27 -19.01
N GLU A 23 -0.67 -11.85 -18.08
CA GLU A 23 -2.08 -12.21 -18.25
C GLU A 23 -2.94 -11.40 -17.30
N LEU A 24 -4.05 -10.85 -17.80
CA LEU A 24 -5.01 -10.11 -16.98
C LEU A 24 -5.75 -11.07 -16.05
N ILE A 25 -5.78 -10.75 -14.75
CA ILE A 25 -6.49 -11.57 -13.74
C ILE A 25 -7.76 -10.91 -13.20
N THR A 26 -8.09 -9.70 -13.64
CA THR A 26 -9.25 -8.92 -13.21
C THR A 26 -10.25 -8.72 -14.35
N ALA A 27 -10.56 -9.77 -15.10
CA ALA A 27 -11.48 -9.70 -16.24
C ALA A 27 -12.95 -9.42 -15.85
N ASP A 28 -13.29 -9.42 -14.56
CA ASP A 28 -14.65 -9.23 -14.05
C ASP A 28 -15.01 -7.75 -13.81
N LEU A 29 -16.28 -7.40 -14.05
CA LEU A 29 -16.82 -6.02 -13.95
C LEU A 29 -16.69 -5.37 -12.55
N SER A 30 -16.69 -6.16 -11.47
CA SER A 30 -16.44 -5.66 -10.11
C SER A 30 -15.21 -6.31 -9.51
N THR A 31 -14.20 -5.49 -9.23
CA THR A 31 -12.97 -5.88 -8.53
C THR A 31 -13.03 -5.56 -7.05
N GLN A 32 -13.95 -4.71 -6.60
CA GLN A 32 -13.95 -4.16 -5.26
C GLN A 32 -14.03 -5.27 -4.18
N GLY A 33 -13.03 -5.32 -3.31
CA GLY A 33 -13.01 -6.24 -2.17
C GLY A 33 -12.65 -7.70 -2.52
N LYS A 34 -12.41 -8.02 -3.80
CA LYS A 34 -11.93 -9.35 -4.18
C LYS A 34 -10.54 -9.60 -3.63
N VAL A 35 -10.36 -10.75 -2.99
CA VAL A 35 -9.09 -11.15 -2.37
C VAL A 35 -8.41 -12.22 -3.20
N ILE A 36 -7.20 -11.91 -3.65
CA ILE A 36 -6.29 -12.86 -4.29
C ILE A 36 -5.37 -13.41 -3.21
N LYS A 37 -5.50 -14.70 -2.95
CA LYS A 37 -4.56 -15.45 -2.12
C LYS A 37 -3.31 -15.74 -2.96
N ILE A 38 -2.14 -15.51 -2.37
CA ILE A 38 -0.88 -15.86 -3.00
C ILE A 38 -0.63 -17.33 -2.70
N GLU A 39 -0.79 -18.18 -3.72
CA GLU A 39 -0.52 -19.61 -3.64
C GLU A 39 0.99 -19.88 -3.48
N SER A 40 1.33 -21.07 -2.98
CA SER A 40 2.70 -21.46 -2.63
C SER A 40 3.62 -21.64 -3.85
N GLU A 41 3.10 -21.60 -5.09
CA GLU A 41 3.96 -21.56 -6.27
C GLU A 41 4.55 -20.15 -6.41
N PHE A 42 5.72 -19.95 -5.78
CA PHE A 42 6.59 -18.75 -5.72
C PHE A 42 6.99 -18.13 -7.09
N ALA A 43 6.32 -18.51 -8.17
CA ALA A 43 6.70 -18.28 -9.54
C ALA A 43 5.99 -17.10 -10.21
N LYS A 44 5.28 -16.22 -9.50
CA LYS A 44 4.56 -15.10 -10.14
C LYS A 44 4.89 -13.74 -9.55
N PHE A 45 4.97 -12.72 -10.40
CA PHE A 45 4.80 -11.32 -10.01
C PHE A 45 3.43 -10.82 -10.44
N PHE A 46 2.94 -9.79 -9.77
CA PHE A 46 1.72 -9.10 -10.18
C PHE A 46 2.02 -7.67 -10.59
N LEU A 47 1.40 -7.22 -11.68
CA LEU A 47 1.56 -5.88 -12.24
C LEU A 47 0.24 -5.14 -12.08
N LEU A 48 0.23 -4.10 -11.26
CA LEU A 48 -0.91 -3.22 -11.07
C LEU A 48 -0.82 -2.09 -12.08
N GLU A 49 -1.61 -2.18 -13.15
CA GLU A 49 -1.65 -1.20 -14.24
C GLU A 49 -2.61 -0.05 -13.92
N GLN A 50 -3.78 -0.35 -13.34
CA GLN A 50 -4.82 0.64 -13.03
C GLN A 50 -5.43 0.40 -11.64
N GLY A 51 -5.82 1.47 -10.97
CA GLY A 51 -6.49 1.42 -9.67
C GLY A 51 -5.52 1.27 -8.49
N TYR A 52 -6.02 0.71 -7.41
CA TYR A 52 -5.27 0.45 -6.17
C TYR A 52 -5.55 -0.95 -5.64
N ILE A 53 -4.65 -1.44 -4.79
CA ILE A 53 -4.86 -2.67 -4.00
C ILE A 53 -4.49 -2.42 -2.54
N ASN A 54 -5.11 -3.16 -1.64
CA ASN A 54 -4.67 -3.29 -0.25
C ASN A 54 -3.86 -4.57 -0.10
N MET A 55 -2.63 -4.44 0.42
CA MET A 55 -1.82 -5.57 0.83
C MET A 55 -2.19 -5.93 2.27
N ARG A 56 -2.80 -7.09 2.49
CA ARG A 56 -3.29 -7.52 3.81
C ARG A 56 -2.38 -8.56 4.42
N ARG A 57 -1.96 -8.36 5.67
CA ARG A 57 -1.22 -9.35 6.43
C ARG A 57 -2.13 -10.54 6.71
N ILE A 58 -1.65 -11.76 6.47
CA ILE A 58 -2.48 -12.96 6.59
C ILE A 58 -2.91 -13.23 8.04
N ASN A 59 -2.00 -13.06 9.01
CA ASN A 59 -2.24 -13.51 10.39
C ASN A 59 -3.35 -12.73 11.12
N ASP A 60 -3.53 -11.45 10.82
CA ASP A 60 -4.48 -10.57 11.52
C ASP A 60 -5.31 -9.69 10.59
N ASN A 61 -5.23 -9.94 9.28
CA ASN A 61 -5.99 -9.25 8.24
C ASN A 61 -5.76 -7.71 8.17
N LEU A 62 -4.75 -7.18 8.88
CA LEU A 62 -4.42 -5.76 8.84
C LEU A 62 -3.83 -5.38 7.49
N ILE A 63 -4.24 -4.21 6.98
CA ILE A 63 -3.67 -3.62 5.78
C ILE A 63 -2.26 -3.12 6.11
N ILE A 64 -1.27 -3.72 5.47
CA ILE A 64 0.14 -3.29 5.53
C ILE A 64 0.30 -2.00 4.74
N ALA A 65 -0.26 -1.96 3.53
CA ALA A 65 -0.15 -0.84 2.62
C ALA A 65 -1.32 -0.79 1.63
N THR A 66 -1.70 0.41 1.20
CA THR A 66 -2.50 0.63 0.00
C THR A 66 -1.58 1.08 -1.12
N LEU A 67 -1.55 0.32 -2.20
CA LEU A 67 -0.61 0.46 -3.31
C LEU A 67 -1.37 0.93 -4.54
N PHE A 68 -0.96 2.06 -5.09
CA PHE A 68 -1.58 2.67 -6.26
C PHE A 68 -0.74 2.36 -7.51
N SER A 69 -1.43 2.16 -8.63
CA SER A 69 -0.81 2.01 -9.95
C SER A 69 0.15 3.16 -10.30
N PRO A 70 1.15 2.93 -11.17
CA PRO A 70 1.69 1.62 -11.57
C PRO A 70 2.42 0.96 -10.40
N TYR A 71 2.26 -0.34 -10.18
CA TYR A 71 2.96 -1.04 -9.09
C TYR A 71 3.34 -2.49 -9.44
N ILE A 72 4.35 -3.02 -8.77
CA ILE A 72 4.82 -4.40 -8.92
C ILE A 72 4.74 -5.09 -7.56
N ILE A 73 4.15 -6.27 -7.52
CA ILE A 73 3.94 -7.08 -6.30
C ILE A 73 4.62 -8.44 -6.50
N GLY A 74 5.01 -9.08 -5.40
CA GLY A 74 5.69 -10.37 -5.42
C GLY A 74 7.23 -10.32 -5.40
N LEU A 75 7.84 -9.13 -5.38
CA LEU A 75 9.31 -9.00 -5.29
C LEU A 75 9.91 -9.58 -4.01
N SER A 76 9.11 -9.74 -2.96
CA SER A 76 9.53 -10.33 -1.68
C SER A 76 9.46 -11.87 -1.68
N PHE A 77 9.01 -12.51 -2.75
CA PHE A 77 8.96 -13.96 -2.83
C PHE A 77 10.39 -14.51 -2.89
N TYR A 78 10.81 -15.15 -1.81
CA TYR A 78 12.12 -15.75 -1.63
C TYR A 78 11.95 -17.26 -1.35
N SER A 79 12.81 -18.07 -1.97
CA SER A 79 12.79 -19.52 -1.77
C SER A 79 13.18 -19.83 -0.33
N GLY A 80 12.21 -20.27 0.48
CA GLY A 80 12.39 -20.52 1.92
C GLY A 80 11.73 -19.49 2.84
N ALA A 81 11.01 -18.50 2.30
CA ALA A 81 10.14 -17.63 3.07
C ALA A 81 8.68 -18.07 2.94
N GLU A 82 7.85 -17.77 3.95
CA GLU A 82 6.40 -17.98 3.87
C GLU A 82 5.71 -16.86 3.06
N THR A 83 4.47 -17.11 2.66
CA THR A 83 3.59 -16.05 2.15
C THR A 83 3.04 -15.24 3.32
N TYR A 84 3.38 -13.95 3.39
CA TYR A 84 2.98 -13.08 4.52
C TYR A 84 1.75 -12.20 4.25
N TYR A 85 1.30 -12.10 3.00
CA TYR A 85 0.20 -11.21 2.63
C TYR A 85 -0.72 -11.78 1.55
N SER A 86 -1.93 -11.25 1.49
CA SER A 86 -2.88 -11.37 0.39
C SER A 86 -3.10 -10.01 -0.29
N ILE A 87 -3.68 -10.02 -1.48
CA ILE A 87 -3.98 -8.82 -2.26
C ILE A 87 -5.49 -8.64 -2.30
N GLU A 88 -6.01 -7.58 -1.69
CA GLU A 88 -7.40 -7.17 -1.85
C GLU A 88 -7.48 -6.06 -2.90
N LEU A 89 -8.32 -6.25 -3.91
CA LEU A 89 -8.47 -5.32 -5.01
C LEU A 89 -9.36 -4.13 -4.65
N GLY A 90 -8.94 -2.94 -5.10
CA GLY A 90 -9.78 -1.74 -5.11
C GLY A 90 -10.79 -1.74 -6.26
N GLU A 91 -11.49 -0.63 -6.42
CA GLU A 91 -12.42 -0.41 -7.52
C GLU A 91 -11.69 -0.22 -8.86
N SER A 92 -12.29 -0.70 -9.95
CA SER A 92 -11.78 -0.60 -11.33
C SER A 92 -10.30 -0.97 -11.49
N CYS A 93 -9.86 -2.02 -10.79
CA CYS A 93 -8.46 -2.43 -10.74
C CYS A 93 -8.09 -3.26 -11.98
N LYS A 94 -6.97 -2.95 -12.63
CA LYS A 94 -6.35 -3.82 -13.64
C LYS A 94 -5.08 -4.43 -13.09
N LEU A 95 -5.17 -5.70 -12.70
CA LEU A 95 -4.05 -6.46 -12.18
C LEU A 95 -3.71 -7.58 -13.16
N TYR A 96 -2.43 -7.73 -13.45
CA TYR A 96 -1.90 -8.79 -14.29
C TYR A 96 -1.02 -9.72 -13.47
N GLN A 97 -0.90 -10.98 -13.88
CA GLN A 97 0.09 -11.91 -13.38
C GLN A 97 1.14 -12.20 -14.46
N ILE A 98 2.39 -12.39 -14.06
CA ILE A 98 3.48 -12.79 -14.95
C ILE A 98 4.36 -13.85 -14.27
N PRO A 99 4.71 -14.95 -14.97
CA PRO A 99 5.70 -15.89 -14.46
C PRO A 99 7.04 -15.19 -14.19
N ARG A 100 7.66 -15.48 -13.04
CA ARG A 100 8.91 -14.86 -12.58
C ARG A 100 10.03 -15.03 -13.61
N VAL A 101 10.13 -16.20 -14.23
CA VAL A 101 11.11 -16.47 -15.29
C VAL A 101 10.91 -15.51 -16.46
N ASN A 102 9.67 -15.33 -16.92
CA ASN A 102 9.35 -14.40 -18.01
C ASN A 102 9.68 -12.96 -17.63
N ALA A 103 9.34 -12.56 -16.40
CA ALA A 103 9.66 -11.23 -15.91
C ALA A 103 11.17 -10.98 -15.87
N LEU A 104 11.95 -11.88 -15.28
CA LEU A 104 13.41 -11.72 -15.19
C LEU A 104 14.07 -11.74 -16.58
N ASN A 105 13.57 -12.55 -17.51
CA ASN A 105 14.04 -12.55 -18.90
C ASN A 105 13.75 -11.22 -19.59
N ALA A 106 12.56 -10.64 -19.38
CA ALA A 106 12.22 -9.32 -19.91
C ALA A 106 13.08 -8.22 -19.27
N ILE A 107 13.29 -8.22 -17.96
CA ILE A 107 14.20 -7.28 -17.28
C ILE A 107 15.61 -7.32 -17.89
N LYS A 108 16.13 -8.52 -18.16
CA LYS A 108 17.42 -8.71 -18.84
C LYS A 108 17.40 -8.17 -20.26
N LYS A 109 16.39 -8.55 -21.05
CA LYS A 109 16.25 -8.19 -22.47
C LYS A 109 16.21 -6.67 -22.69
N TYR A 110 15.54 -5.93 -21.80
CA TYR A 110 15.37 -4.48 -21.92
C TYR A 110 16.36 -3.67 -21.05
N ASP A 111 17.36 -4.32 -20.45
CA ASP A 111 18.36 -3.70 -19.57
C ASP A 111 17.77 -2.86 -18.43
N LEU A 112 16.74 -3.40 -17.75
CA LEU A 112 15.97 -2.69 -16.72
C LEU A 112 16.48 -2.92 -15.29
N TYR A 113 17.71 -3.44 -15.12
CA TYR A 113 18.25 -3.77 -13.81
C TYR A 113 18.31 -2.57 -12.87
N ARG A 114 18.64 -1.38 -13.39
CA ARG A 114 18.69 -0.14 -12.61
C ARG A 114 17.32 0.24 -12.06
N GLU A 115 16.30 0.23 -12.90
CA GLU A 115 14.91 0.49 -12.52
C GLU A 115 14.40 -0.55 -11.53
N TRP A 116 14.70 -1.82 -11.77
CA TRP A 116 14.33 -2.94 -10.90
C TRP A 116 14.92 -2.77 -9.50
N MET A 117 16.23 -2.50 -9.40
CA MET A 117 16.90 -2.26 -8.11
C MET A 117 16.34 -1.03 -7.41
N ARG A 118 16.06 0.05 -8.13
CA ARG A 118 15.46 1.26 -7.57
C ARG A 118 14.05 1.01 -7.00
N ILE A 119 13.26 0.15 -7.63
CA ILE A 119 11.94 -0.29 -7.12
C ILE A 119 12.11 -1.09 -5.83
N ILE A 120 13.05 -2.04 -5.79
CA ILE A 120 13.35 -2.85 -4.59
C ILE A 120 13.79 -1.95 -3.44
N SER A 121 14.76 -1.07 -3.67
CA SER A 121 15.24 -0.13 -2.64
C SER A 121 14.12 0.74 -2.09
N TYR A 122 13.27 1.31 -2.95
CA TYR A 122 12.10 2.08 -2.52
C TYR A 122 11.16 1.25 -1.62
N LYS A 123 10.87 0.01 -1.98
CA LYS A 123 10.00 -0.89 -1.21
C LYS A 123 10.58 -1.23 0.16
N ILE A 124 11.89 -1.47 0.23
CA ILE A 124 12.58 -1.73 1.50
C ILE A 124 12.54 -0.48 2.38
N SER A 125 12.86 0.70 1.83
CA SER A 125 12.75 1.96 2.56
C SER A 125 11.32 2.24 3.06
N PHE A 126 10.31 1.91 2.25
CA PHE A 126 8.91 2.00 2.66
C PHE A 126 8.60 1.12 3.87
N LEU A 127 9.06 -0.13 3.88
CA LEU A 127 8.85 -1.05 4.99
C LEU A 127 9.52 -0.55 6.27
N TYR A 128 10.76 -0.07 6.21
CA TYR A 128 11.44 0.51 7.38
C TYR A 128 10.76 1.78 7.89
N ALA A 129 10.37 2.69 7.01
CA ALA A 129 9.68 3.92 7.40
C ALA A 129 8.31 3.62 8.02
N ARG A 130 7.60 2.60 7.50
CA ARG A 130 6.36 2.09 8.11
C ARG A 130 6.59 1.48 9.48
N ASP A 131 7.63 0.66 9.63
CA ASP A 131 7.96 0.01 10.89
C ASP A 131 8.19 1.03 12.01
N ILE A 132 9.05 2.03 11.77
CA ILE A 132 9.29 3.16 12.70
C ILE A 132 8.00 3.93 13.04
N SER A 133 7.09 4.04 12.07
CA SER A 133 5.84 4.81 12.23
C SER A 133 4.78 4.08 13.07
N LEU A 134 4.75 2.76 13.02
CA LEU A 134 3.76 1.93 13.72
C LEU A 134 4.29 1.33 15.02
N PHE A 135 5.61 1.14 15.14
CA PHE A 135 6.28 0.72 16.37
C PHE A 135 6.45 1.92 17.32
N ARG A 136 5.32 2.53 17.70
CA ARG A 136 5.26 3.62 18.68
C ARG A 136 4.57 3.15 19.95
N HIS A 137 5.09 3.58 21.08
CA HIS A 137 4.59 3.15 22.39
C HIS A 137 3.27 3.82 22.79
N CYS A 138 2.85 4.89 22.11
CA CYS A 138 1.64 5.63 22.43
C CYS A 138 0.58 5.55 21.32
N ASN A 139 -0.65 5.17 21.70
CA ASN A 139 -1.80 5.04 20.79
C ASN A 139 -2.08 6.33 20.01
N ARG A 140 -1.91 7.50 20.65
CA ARG A 140 -2.12 8.81 20.00
C ARG A 140 -1.14 9.00 18.84
N GLU A 141 0.10 8.58 19.02
CA GLU A 141 1.15 8.73 18.02
C GLU A 141 0.93 7.83 16.80
N VAL A 142 0.45 6.60 17.01
CA VAL A 142 0.05 5.69 15.92
C VAL A 142 -1.07 6.30 15.09
N VAL A 143 -2.11 6.86 15.75
CA VAL A 143 -3.22 7.53 15.08
C VAL A 143 -2.73 8.76 14.29
N CYS A 144 -1.90 9.63 14.88
CA CYS A 144 -1.35 10.79 14.17
C CYS A 144 -0.52 10.36 12.94
N SER A 145 0.29 9.31 13.09
CA SER A 145 1.06 8.77 11.98
C SER A 145 0.16 8.23 10.85
N LEU A 146 -0.96 7.59 11.18
CA LEU A 146 -1.88 7.07 10.18
C LEU A 146 -2.70 8.18 9.51
N LEU A 147 -3.09 9.23 10.24
CA LEU A 147 -3.77 10.41 9.68
C LEU A 147 -2.87 11.20 8.73
N SER A 148 -1.63 11.47 9.14
CA SER A 148 -0.64 12.10 8.25
C SER A 148 -0.41 11.26 7.01
N ARG A 149 -0.35 9.93 7.14
CA ARG A 149 -0.25 9.02 5.98
C ARG A 149 -1.49 9.06 5.09
N LEU A 150 -2.70 9.12 5.66
CA LEU A 150 -3.95 9.20 4.92
C LEU A 150 -3.98 10.45 4.03
N MET A 151 -3.55 11.61 4.55
CA MET A 151 -3.54 12.86 3.78
C MET A 151 -2.59 12.87 2.58
N THR A 152 -1.63 11.94 2.51
CA THR A 152 -0.73 11.83 1.34
C THR A 152 -1.29 10.94 0.24
N LEU A 153 -2.45 10.29 0.46
CA LEU A 153 -3.11 9.43 -0.50
C LEU A 153 -3.90 10.23 -1.56
N PRO A 154 -4.11 9.65 -2.75
CA PRO A 154 -4.94 10.27 -3.79
C PRO A 154 -6.30 10.67 -3.26
N THR A 155 -6.79 11.84 -3.68
CA THR A 155 -8.06 12.43 -3.22
C THR A 155 -9.24 11.47 -3.41
N GLU A 156 -9.33 10.86 -4.59
CA GLU A 156 -10.36 9.86 -4.93
C GLU A 156 -10.44 8.72 -3.91
N PHE A 157 -9.30 8.29 -3.36
CA PHE A 157 -9.29 7.26 -2.31
C PHE A 157 -9.73 7.82 -0.95
N ARG A 158 -9.26 9.03 -0.60
CA ARG A 158 -9.55 9.66 0.70
C ARG A 158 -11.05 9.99 0.86
N GLU A 159 -11.72 10.34 -0.22
CA GLU A 159 -13.16 10.64 -0.25
C GLU A 159 -14.04 9.40 -0.09
N ASN A 160 -13.46 8.21 -0.27
CA ASN A 160 -14.19 6.93 -0.18
C ASN A 160 -13.88 6.13 1.10
N ILE A 161 -13.12 6.70 2.05
CA ILE A 161 -12.82 6.04 3.32
C ILE A 161 -12.85 7.01 4.51
N THR A 162 -13.60 6.65 5.55
CA THR A 162 -13.59 7.42 6.80
C THR A 162 -12.25 7.27 7.53
N ALA A 163 -11.85 8.31 8.26
CA ALA A 163 -10.60 8.33 9.01
C ALA A 163 -10.50 7.14 9.99
N ILE A 164 -11.60 6.85 10.69
CA ILE A 164 -11.68 5.74 11.64
C ILE A 164 -11.49 4.39 10.95
N LYS A 165 -12.18 4.13 9.82
CA LYS A 165 -12.06 2.87 9.07
C LYS A 165 -10.65 2.68 8.52
N TYR A 166 -10.03 3.76 8.03
CA TYR A 166 -8.65 3.72 7.56
C TYR A 166 -7.67 3.30 8.65
N ILE A 167 -7.79 3.88 9.85
CA ILE A 167 -6.93 3.59 11.01
C ILE A 167 -7.18 2.19 11.55
N GLU A 168 -8.44 1.83 11.74
CA GLU A 168 -8.88 0.52 12.29
C GLU A 168 -8.34 -0.64 11.46
N GLN A 169 -8.31 -0.50 10.14
CA GLN A 169 -7.77 -1.54 9.25
C GLN A 169 -6.24 -1.65 9.26
N ARG A 170 -5.50 -0.78 9.96
CA ARG A 170 -4.02 -0.65 9.83
C ARG A 170 -3.26 -0.74 11.15
N CYS A 171 -3.96 -0.87 12.28
CA CYS A 171 -3.34 -0.99 13.59
C CYS A 171 -4.16 -1.91 14.51
N THR A 172 -3.58 -2.28 15.65
CA THR A 172 -4.22 -3.15 16.65
C THR A 172 -5.05 -2.38 17.69
N LEU A 173 -5.18 -1.06 17.54
CA LEU A 173 -5.95 -0.24 18.48
C LEU A 173 -7.44 -0.54 18.37
N SER A 174 -8.12 -0.57 19.52
CA SER A 174 -9.58 -0.70 19.53
C SER A 174 -10.24 0.53 18.90
N ARG A 175 -11.42 0.32 18.28
CA ARG A 175 -12.22 1.38 17.69
C ARG A 175 -12.53 2.52 18.67
N SER A 176 -12.83 2.19 19.93
CA SER A 176 -13.09 3.18 20.99
C SER A 176 -11.86 3.99 21.36
N CYS A 177 -10.66 3.38 21.34
CA CYS A 177 -9.41 4.09 21.53
C CYS A 177 -9.15 5.07 20.38
N ILE A 178 -9.32 4.64 19.13
CA ILE A 178 -9.16 5.49 17.95
C ILE A 178 -10.11 6.69 18.02
N GLN A 179 -11.40 6.46 18.32
CA GLN A 179 -12.40 7.53 18.46
C GLN A 179 -11.99 8.56 19.51
N ARG A 180 -11.52 8.12 20.68
CA ARG A 180 -11.08 9.02 21.76
C ARG A 180 -9.94 9.92 21.29
N VAL A 181 -8.96 9.37 20.57
CA VAL A 181 -7.85 10.15 20.02
C VAL A 181 -8.33 11.14 18.95
N LEU A 182 -9.17 10.70 18.01
CA LEU A 182 -9.71 11.57 16.97
C LEU A 182 -10.50 12.75 17.54
N LEU A 183 -11.30 12.50 18.59
CA LEU A 183 -12.05 13.55 19.29
C LEU A 183 -11.13 14.56 19.98
N SER A 184 -10.05 14.09 20.63
CA SER A 184 -9.04 14.98 21.24
C SER A 184 -8.35 15.84 20.17
N LEU A 185 -7.86 15.23 19.09
CA LEU A 185 -7.22 15.96 17.98
C LEU A 185 -8.15 16.98 17.32
N LYS A 186 -9.45 16.66 17.17
CA LYS A 186 -10.44 17.60 16.65
C LYS A 186 -10.67 18.77 17.61
N LYS A 187 -10.80 18.52 18.92
CA LYS A 187 -10.97 19.56 19.95
C LYS A 187 -9.76 20.48 20.05
N GLU A 188 -8.56 19.93 19.86
CA GLU A 188 -7.29 20.67 19.85
C GLU A 188 -7.06 21.46 18.54
N GLY A 189 -7.94 21.33 17.54
CA GLY A 189 -7.77 21.98 16.24
C GLY A 189 -6.64 21.40 15.38
N CYS A 190 -6.18 20.18 15.67
CA CYS A 190 -5.12 19.52 14.91
C CYS A 190 -5.59 19.00 13.55
N ILE A 191 -6.87 18.60 13.46
CA ILE A 191 -7.47 17.99 12.27
C ILE A 191 -8.90 18.47 12.02
N GLU A 192 -9.34 18.42 10.77
CA GLU A 192 -10.73 18.62 10.38
C GLU A 192 -11.33 17.31 9.87
N ILE A 193 -12.47 16.92 10.43
CA ILE A 193 -13.25 15.74 10.00
C ILE A 193 -14.70 16.17 9.78
N ILE A 194 -15.19 15.93 8.56
CA ILE A 194 -16.58 16.17 8.11
C ILE A 194 -17.17 14.82 7.70
N ASP A 195 -18.33 14.46 8.25
CA ASP A 195 -19.01 13.18 8.00
C ASP A 195 -18.13 11.92 8.16
N GLY A 196 -17.12 12.01 9.03
CA GLY A 196 -16.16 10.93 9.28
C GLY A 196 -14.95 10.90 8.34
N TYR A 197 -14.92 11.74 7.31
CA TYR A 197 -13.82 11.87 6.34
C TYR A 197 -12.81 12.92 6.79
N LEU A 198 -11.52 12.60 6.67
CA LEU A 198 -10.43 13.52 6.99
C LEU A 198 -10.27 14.54 5.87
N THR A 199 -10.61 15.80 6.14
CA THR A 199 -10.56 16.88 5.14
C THR A 199 -9.25 17.64 5.22
N LYS A 200 -8.74 17.90 6.43
CA LYS A 200 -7.47 18.58 6.65
C LYS A 200 -6.70 18.01 7.84
N VAL A 201 -5.38 18.10 7.71
CA VAL A 201 -4.42 17.99 8.81
C VAL A 201 -3.74 19.35 8.93
N LEU A 202 -3.88 19.99 10.09
CA LEU A 202 -3.36 21.33 10.36
C LEU A 202 -1.99 21.24 11.02
N VAL A 203 -1.95 20.62 12.21
CA VAL A 203 -0.71 20.37 12.96
C VAL A 203 -0.86 19.03 13.66
N LEU A 204 0.01 18.08 13.33
CA LEU A 204 0.12 16.83 14.09
C LEU A 204 1.43 16.81 14.87
N PRO A 205 1.42 16.27 16.10
CA PRO A 205 2.64 16.14 16.90
C PRO A 205 3.67 15.25 16.21
N ILE A 206 3.21 14.32 15.37
CA ILE A 206 4.07 13.41 14.65
C ILE A 206 3.47 13.01 13.30
N GLU A 207 4.33 12.96 12.30
CA GLU A 207 4.00 12.61 10.92
C GLU A 207 4.58 11.24 10.53
N SER A 208 3.98 10.67 9.48
CA SER A 208 4.49 9.50 8.76
C SER A 208 5.46 9.92 7.66
N TYR A 209 6.46 9.07 7.42
CA TYR A 209 7.50 9.32 6.43
C TYR A 209 7.44 8.39 5.19
N TYR A 210 6.39 7.57 5.07
CA TYR A 210 6.17 6.57 4.00
C TYR A 210 4.88 6.79 3.18
#